data_AF-A0A2H0YVI0-F1
#
_entry.id   AF-A0A2H0YVI0-F1
#
_cell.length_a   1.000
_cell.length_b   1.000
_cell.length_c   1.000
_cell.angle_alpha   90.00
_cell.angle_beta   90.00
_cell.angle_gamma   90.00
#
_symmetry.space_group_name_H-M   'P 1'
#
loop_
_entity.id
_entity.type
_entity.pdbx_description
1 polymer ?
#
loop_
_entity_poly.entity_id
_entity_poly.type
_entity_poly.pdbx_seq_one_letter_code
_entity_poly.pdbx_strand_id
1 'polypeptide(L)'
;MEKLNSKPSKKRESSQQTWWQPAMVIFSQVTGLIAGPILIALFVGKALDRKYGTEPWIFLGLTGIAFLISSLGIVSITIKYTKKLEKELKDKKANSEEKNNNNQI
;
A
#
# COMPACT_ATOMS: atom_id res chain seq x y z
N MET A 1 -13.60 51.79 28.85
CA MET A 1 -12.99 50.46 29.02
C MET A 1 -13.68 49.50 28.08
N GLU A 2 -13.18 49.44 26.85
CA GLU A 2 -13.72 48.59 25.79
C GLU A 2 -13.16 47.19 25.98
N LYS A 3 -14.02 46.24 26.38
CA LYS A 3 -13.62 44.84 26.48
C LYS A 3 -13.44 44.31 25.07
N LEU A 4 -12.19 44.22 24.62
CA LEU A 4 -11.79 43.52 23.39
C LEU A 4 -12.26 42.07 23.49
N ASN A 5 -13.39 41.81 22.84
CA ASN A 5 -14.02 40.50 22.70
C ASN A 5 -13.11 39.58 21.89
N SER A 6 -12.28 38.82 22.59
CA SER A 6 -11.41 37.79 22.04
C SER A 6 -12.25 36.61 21.53
N LYS A 7 -12.61 36.63 20.25
CA LYS A 7 -13.16 35.45 19.57
C LYS A 7 -12.00 34.48 19.31
N PRO A 8 -11.94 33.29 19.94
CA PRO A 8 -10.89 32.33 19.59
C PRO A 8 -11.12 31.91 18.14
N SER A 9 -10.13 32.17 17.29
CA SER A 9 -10.11 31.72 15.91
C SER A 9 -10.19 30.20 15.90
N LYS A 10 -11.37 29.68 15.56
CA LYS A 10 -11.69 28.27 15.36
C LYS A 10 -10.59 27.66 14.50
N LYS A 11 -9.70 26.85 15.10
CA LYS A 11 -8.72 26.04 14.37
C LYS A 11 -9.52 25.25 13.34
N ARG A 12 -9.34 25.58 12.07
CA ARG A 12 -9.86 24.75 11.00
C ARG A 12 -9.06 23.46 11.08
N GLU A 13 -9.65 22.44 11.70
CA GLU A 13 -9.31 21.04 11.38
C GLU A 13 -9.63 20.86 9.91
N SER A 14 -8.67 21.25 9.08
CA SER A 14 -8.65 20.85 7.71
C SER A 14 -8.47 19.34 7.74
N SER A 15 -9.50 18.62 7.35
CA SER A 15 -9.51 17.19 7.01
C SER A 15 -8.61 16.91 5.80
N GLN A 16 -7.36 17.40 5.89
CA GLN A 16 -6.32 17.24 4.88
C GLN A 16 -6.06 15.76 4.82
N GLN A 17 -6.57 15.14 3.77
CA GLN A 17 -6.14 13.80 3.43
C GLN A 17 -4.62 13.83 3.31
N THR A 18 -3.97 13.22 4.28
CA THR A 18 -2.57 13.45 4.51
C THR A 18 -1.77 12.85 3.37
N TRP A 19 -1.03 13.67 2.62
CA TRP A 19 -0.36 13.29 1.37
C TRP A 19 0.62 12.10 1.51
N TRP A 20 1.15 11.85 2.72
CA TRP A 20 2.02 10.71 3.00
C TRP A 20 1.27 9.40 3.28
N GLN A 21 -0.01 9.47 3.67
CA GLN A 21 -0.79 8.31 4.08
C GLN A 21 -0.90 7.25 2.96
N PRO A 22 -1.18 7.60 1.69
CA PRO A 22 -1.21 6.62 0.61
C PRO A 22 0.12 5.89 0.44
N ALA A 23 1.25 6.61 0.47
CA ALA A 23 2.57 6.01 0.34
C ALA A 23 2.88 5.01 1.46
N MET A 24 2.51 5.35 2.70
CA MET A 24 2.68 4.46 3.85
C MET A 24 1.83 3.18 3.71
N VAL A 25 0.61 3.31 3.19
CA VAL A 25 -0.26 2.15 2.95
C VAL A 25 0.37 1.19 1.94
N ILE A 26 0.85 1.68 0.79
CA ILE A 26 1.52 0.84 -0.20
C ILE A 26 2.76 0.17 0.38
N PHE A 27 3.58 0.93 1.09
CA PHE A 27 4.81 0.43 1.72
C PHE A 27 4.48 -0.72 2.69
N SER A 28 3.54 -0.50 3.62
CA SER A 28 3.17 -1.51 4.60
C SER A 28 2.60 -2.78 3.95
N GLN A 29 1.85 -2.65 2.86
CA GLN A 29 1.30 -3.78 2.12
C GLN A 29 2.40 -4.59 1.42
N VAL A 30 3.36 -3.93 0.79
CA VAL A 30 4.49 -4.60 0.12
C VAL A 30 5.43 -5.24 1.14
N THR A 31 5.80 -4.50 2.20
CA THR A 31 6.64 -5.02 3.28
C THR A 31 5.98 -6.20 3.98
N GLY A 32 4.67 -6.12 4.27
CA GLY A 32 3.92 -7.23 4.88
C GLY A 32 3.90 -8.47 3.98
N LEU A 33 3.75 -8.29 2.67
CA LEU A 33 3.74 -9.39 1.71
C LEU A 33 5.12 -10.04 1.51
N ILE A 34 6.22 -9.31 1.76
CA ILE A 34 7.57 -9.87 1.74
C ILE A 34 7.92 -10.51 3.08
N ALA A 35 7.72 -9.79 4.18
CA ALA A 35 8.11 -10.22 5.52
C ALA A 35 7.31 -11.45 5.96
N GLY A 36 6.01 -11.51 5.65
CA GLY A 36 5.15 -12.63 6.03
C GLY A 36 5.67 -13.99 5.55
N PRO A 37 5.81 -14.22 4.23
CA PRO A 37 6.32 -15.48 3.69
C PRO A 37 7.74 -15.82 4.17
N ILE A 38 8.62 -14.82 4.30
CA ILE A 38 9.99 -15.04 4.80
C ILE A 38 9.97 -15.54 6.25
N LEU A 39 9.18 -14.91 7.12
CA LEU A 39 9.06 -15.32 8.52
C LEU A 39 8.44 -16.71 8.64
N ILE A 40 7.39 -17.00 7.85
CA ILE A 40 6.78 -18.33 7.80
C ILE A 40 7.81 -19.37 7.35
N ALA A 41 8.58 -19.11 6.28
CA ALA A 41 9.62 -20.00 5.81
C ALA A 41 10.71 -20.22 6.86
N LEU A 42 11.04 -19.19 7.65
CA LEU A 42 12.06 -19.29 8.71
C LEU A 42 11.61 -20.15 9.89
N PHE A 43 10.38 -19.96 10.37
CA PHE A 43 9.86 -20.76 11.49
C PHE A 43 9.52 -22.18 11.06
N VAL A 44 8.83 -22.35 9.92
CA VAL A 44 8.41 -23.66 9.43
C VAL A 44 9.60 -24.44 8.88
N GLY A 45 10.46 -23.80 8.08
CA GLY A 45 11.61 -24.44 7.46
C GLY A 45 12.61 -24.94 8.51
N LYS A 46 12.90 -24.12 9.53
CA LYS A 46 13.81 -24.53 10.62
C LYS A 46 13.22 -25.62 11.51
N ALA A 47 11.90 -25.60 11.75
CA ALA A 47 11.23 -26.67 12.49
C ALA A 47 11.25 -27.99 11.73
N LEU A 48 11.10 -27.94 10.41
CA LEU A 48 11.11 -29.13 9.55
C LEU A 48 12.53 -29.67 9.38
N ASP A 49 13.53 -28.82 9.15
CA ASP A 49 14.92 -29.24 9.06
C ASP A 49 15.43 -29.92 10.34
N ARG A 50 15.05 -29.42 11.53
CA ARG A 50 15.37 -30.09 12.82
C ARG A 50 14.72 -31.47 12.97
N LYS A 51 13.58 -31.70 12.33
CA LYS A 51 12.85 -32.98 12.42
C LYS A 51 13.43 -34.02 11.47
N TYR A 52 13.93 -33.60 10.30
CA TYR A 52 14.45 -34.50 9.26
C TYR A 52 15.98 -34.60 9.21
N GLY A 53 16.71 -33.78 9.98
CA GLY A 53 18.18 -33.77 10.00
C GLY A 53 18.81 -33.27 8.70
N THR A 54 18.03 -32.59 7.85
CA THR A 54 18.41 -32.11 6.51
C THR A 54 18.92 -30.67 6.49
N GLU A 55 19.40 -30.15 7.62
CA GLU A 55 19.85 -28.75 7.70
C GLU A 55 20.89 -28.43 6.61
N PRO A 56 20.68 -27.40 5.75
CA PRO A 56 19.55 -26.47 5.65
C PRO A 56 18.78 -26.55 4.31
N TRP A 57 18.61 -27.74 3.73
CA TRP A 57 18.04 -27.91 2.39
C TRP A 57 16.54 -27.60 2.32
N ILE A 58 15.76 -27.99 3.34
CA ILE A 58 14.32 -27.72 3.36
C ILE A 58 14.06 -26.24 3.60
N PHE A 59 14.82 -25.61 4.52
CA PHE A 59 14.77 -24.17 4.71
C PHE A 59 15.08 -23.41 3.40
N LEU A 60 16.09 -23.84 2.65
CA LEU A 60 16.47 -23.19 1.39
C LEU A 60 15.37 -23.33 0.32
N GLY A 61 14.80 -24.52 0.17
CA GLY A 61 13.67 -24.76 -0.73
C GLY A 61 12.43 -23.93 -0.35
N LEU A 62 12.09 -23.89 0.93
CA LEU A 62 10.92 -23.16 1.42
C LEU A 62 11.11 -21.63 1.30
N THR A 63 12.31 -21.14 1.54
CA THR A 63 12.66 -19.72 1.33
C THR A 63 12.58 -19.35 -0.15
N GLY A 64 13.06 -20.21 -1.05
CA GLY A 64 12.94 -20.03 -2.49
C GLY A 64 11.48 -19.95 -2.95
N ILE A 65 10.62 -20.86 -2.45
CA ILE A 65 9.19 -20.84 -2.74
C ILE A 65 8.51 -19.58 -2.18
N ALA A 66 8.83 -19.21 -0.93
CA ALA A 66 8.30 -18.00 -0.31
C ALA A 66 8.70 -16.73 -1.08
N PHE A 67 9.93 -16.67 -1.60
CA PHE A 67 10.40 -15.58 -2.43
C PHE A 67 9.64 -15.50 -3.76
N LEU A 68 9.38 -16.64 -4.42
CA LEU A 68 8.60 -16.67 -5.65
C LEU A 68 7.15 -16.20 -5.42
N ILE A 69 6.49 -16.67 -4.35
CA ILE A 69 5.14 -16.24 -3.98
C ILE A 69 5.10 -14.73 -3.73
N SER A 70 6.09 -14.21 -2.99
CA SER A 70 6.21 -12.78 -2.72
C SER A 70 6.37 -11.97 -4.02
N SER A 71 7.28 -12.41 -4.89
CA SER A 71 7.54 -11.75 -6.19
C SER A 71 6.27 -11.68 -7.05
N LEU A 72 5.54 -12.79 -7.20
CA LEU A 72 4.28 -12.83 -7.95
C LEU A 72 3.20 -11.95 -7.30
N GLY A 73 3.12 -11.94 -5.97
CA GLY A 73 2.18 -11.09 -5.24
C GLY A 73 2.42 -9.60 -5.46
N ILE A 74 3.68 -9.15 -5.40
CA ILE A 74 4.07 -7.76 -5.64
C ILE A 74 3.71 -7.33 -7.06
N VAL A 75 4.00 -8.17 -8.07
CA VAL A 75 3.68 -7.89 -9.47
C VAL A 75 2.16 -7.72 -9.64
N SER A 76 1.36 -8.62 -9.06
CA SER A 76 -0.10 -8.55 -9.11
C SER A 76 -0.64 -7.25 -8.50
N ILE A 77 -0.12 -6.88 -7.32
CA ILE A 77 -0.49 -5.64 -6.63
C ILE A 77 -0.12 -4.41 -7.46
N THR A 78 1.09 -4.38 -8.00
CA THR A 78 1.58 -3.27 -8.82
C THR A 78 0.71 -3.07 -10.05
N ILE A 79 0.39 -4.15 -10.78
CA ILE A 79 -0.49 -4.10 -11.95
C ILE A 79 -1.88 -3.55 -11.57
N LYS A 80 -2.42 -3.98 -10.42
CA LYS A 80 -3.73 -3.50 -9.92
C LYS A 80 -3.69 -2.01 -9.59
N TYR A 81 -2.62 -1.53 -8.97
CA TYR A 81 -2.45 -0.10 -8.66
C TYR A 81 -2.30 0.75 -9.92
N THR A 82 -1.48 0.31 -10.89
CA THR A 82 -1.31 1.01 -12.17
C THR A 82 -2.63 1.13 -12.93
N LYS A 83 -3.42 0.05 -13.02
CA LYS A 83 -4.74 0.07 -13.66
C LYS A 83 -5.73 0.99 -12.96
N LYS A 84 -5.72 1.02 -11.62
CA LYS A 84 -6.59 1.90 -10.83
C LYS A 84 -6.24 3.38 -11.07
N LEU A 85 -4.95 3.71 -11.09
CA LEU A 85 -4.47 5.06 -11.41
C LEU A 85 -4.86 5.47 -12.83
N GLU A 86 -4.66 4.62 -13.83
CA GLU A 86 -5.03 4.92 -15.21
C GLU A 86 -6.55 5.21 -15.35
N LYS A 87 -7.39 4.42 -14.67
CA LYS A 87 -8.83 4.62 -14.67
C LYS A 87 -9.23 5.94 -13.99
N GLU A 88 -8.69 6.22 -12.80
CA GLU A 88 -8.96 7.48 -12.10
C GLU A 88 -8.52 8.71 -12.91
N LEU A 89 -7.42 8.61 -13.67
CA LEU A 89 -6.96 9.67 -14.57
C LEU A 89 -7.87 9.84 -15.79
N LYS A 90 -8.35 8.76 -16.40
CA LYS A 90 -9.32 8.82 -17.50
C LYS A 90 -10.66 9.41 -17.07
N ASP A 91 -11.18 8.96 -15.93
CA ASP A 91 -12.45 9.45 -15.38
C ASP A 91 -12.36 10.96 -15.02
N LYS A 92 -11.22 11.42 -14.49
CA LYS A 92 -10.98 12.85 -14.26
C LYS A 92 -10.91 13.68 -15.53
N LYS A 93 -10.32 13.15 -16.62
CA LYS A 93 -10.25 13.86 -17.91
C LYS A 93 -11.65 14.00 -18.54
N ALA A 94 -12.42 12.92 -18.60
CA ALA A 94 -13.78 12.93 -19.16
C ALA A 94 -14.70 13.94 -18.43
N ASN A 95 -14.66 13.97 -17.10
CA ASN A 95 -15.46 14.90 -16.31
C ASN A 95 -14.99 16.37 -16.45
N SER A 96 -13.71 16.59 -16.73
CA SER A 96 -13.17 17.94 -16.99
C SER A 96 -13.54 18.46 -18.39
N GLU A 97 -13.63 17.59 -19.38
CA GLU A 97 -14.09 17.91 -20.74
C GLU A 97 -15.61 18.20 -20.78
N GLU A 98 -16.42 17.41 -20.05
CA GLU A 98 -17.87 17.62 -19.95
C GLU A 98 -18.22 18.95 -19.27
N LYS A 99 -17.50 19.33 -18.20
CA LYS A 99 -17.70 20.61 -17.51
C LYS A 99 -17.31 21.83 -18.35
N ASN A 100 -16.30 21.72 -19.21
CA ASN A 100 -15.89 22.82 -20.07
C ASN A 100 -16.91 23.11 -21.17
N ASN A 101 -17.56 22.06 -21.68
CA ASN A 101 -18.56 22.18 -22.74
C ASN A 101 -19.89 22.77 -22.25
N ASN A 102 -20.31 22.43 -21.02
CA ASN A 102 -21.55 22.98 -20.44
C ASN A 102 -21.43 24.45 -19.99
N ASN A 103 -20.22 24.99 -19.88
CA ASN A 103 -19.99 26.36 -19.41
C ASN A 103 -19.79 27.37 -20.57
N GLN A 104 -20.00 26.93 -21.82
CA GLN A 104 -19.96 27.75 -23.04
C GLN A 104 -21.32 27.90 -23.74
N ILE A 105 -22.43 27.50 -23.10
CA ILE A 105 -23.81 27.67 -23.59
C ILE A 105 -24.52 28.73 -22.76
#